data_AF-A0A0F7SM81-F1
#
_entry.id   AF-A0A0F7SM81-F1
#
_cell.length_a   1.000
_cell.length_b   1.000
_cell.length_c   1.000
_cell.angle_alpha   90.00
_cell.angle_beta   90.00
_cell.angle_gamma   90.00
#
_symmetry.space_group_name_H-M   'P 1'
#
loop_
_entity.id
_entity.type
_entity.pdbx_description
1 polymer ?
#
loop_
_entity_poly.entity_id
_entity_poly.type
_entity_poly.pdbx_seq_one_letter_code
_entity_poly.pdbx_strand_id
1 'polypeptide(L)'
;MPPAQLAQTLRSRILSQTSRIPKDPLRPNVQFGSVLTKLVEERSRSVESGEISGGWKDDDVRVLEGLTQGLDKLESNHWRKKYPFSRKTLVPSYKPAYYYRIGDAIDRAQRNEKKPWWRTFFGLEGAGLDERIKSGELDERIGLPPRKTDSAAPSSSLS
;
A
#
# COMPACT_ATOMS: atom_id res chain seq x y z
N MET A 1 -30.07 1.78 15.45
CA MET A 1 -29.58 3.17 15.52
C MET A 1 -30.25 3.97 14.41
N PRO A 2 -30.64 5.23 14.64
CA PRO A 2 -31.10 6.13 13.58
C PRO A 2 -30.02 6.31 12.49
N PRO A 3 -30.39 6.39 11.19
CA PRO A 3 -29.43 6.46 10.08
C PRO A 3 -28.50 7.68 10.18
N ALA A 4 -29.02 8.81 10.67
CA ALA A 4 -28.22 10.03 10.89
C ALA A 4 -27.11 9.84 11.94
N GLN A 5 -27.40 9.17 13.06
CA GLN A 5 -26.40 8.90 14.10
C GLN A 5 -25.33 7.93 13.60
N LEU A 6 -25.75 6.90 12.87
CA LEU A 6 -24.86 5.91 12.28
C LEU A 6 -23.94 6.55 11.23
N ALA A 7 -24.47 7.41 10.36
CA ALA A 7 -23.65 8.13 9.38
C ALA A 7 -22.59 9.04 10.05
N GLN A 8 -22.95 9.70 11.16
CA GLN A 8 -22.00 10.53 11.93
C GLN A 8 -20.87 9.69 12.56
N THR A 9 -21.17 8.50 13.08
CA THR A 9 -20.15 7.61 13.66
C THR A 9 -19.23 7.02 12.58
N LEU A 10 -19.78 6.63 11.43
CA LEU A 10 -18.97 6.17 10.30
C LEU A 10 -18.09 7.29 9.75
N ARG A 11 -18.62 8.50 9.61
CA ARG A 11 -17.86 9.68 9.20
C ARG A 11 -16.65 9.90 10.09
N SER A 12 -16.83 9.99 11.40
CA SER A 12 -15.73 10.26 12.34
C SER A 12 -14.67 9.14 12.30
N ARG A 13 -15.11 7.88 12.15
CA ARG A 13 -14.22 6.74 11.95
C ARG A 13 -13.41 6.83 10.66
N ILE A 14 -14.06 7.14 9.54
CA ILE A 14 -13.38 7.32 8.25
C ILE A 14 -12.35 8.44 8.34
N LEU A 15 -12.71 9.59 8.91
CA LEU A 15 -11.78 10.71 9.09
C LEU A 15 -10.57 10.30 9.95
N SER A 16 -10.80 9.60 11.05
CA SER A 16 -9.74 9.04 11.89
C SER A 16 -8.83 8.05 11.15
N GLN A 17 -9.38 7.21 10.27
CA GLN A 17 -8.58 6.27 9.47
C GLN A 17 -7.81 6.98 8.36
N THR A 18 -8.43 7.96 7.69
CA THR A 18 -7.77 8.69 6.59
C THR A 18 -6.56 9.50 7.06
N SER A 19 -6.55 9.98 8.31
CA SER A 19 -5.40 10.70 8.87
C SER A 19 -4.19 9.81 9.13
N ARG A 20 -4.39 8.49 9.26
CA ARG A 20 -3.32 7.50 9.44
C ARG A 20 -2.68 7.05 8.12
N ILE A 21 -3.31 7.36 6.98
CA ILE A 21 -2.81 6.96 5.67
C ILE A 21 -1.48 7.69 5.41
N PRO A 22 -0.40 6.97 5.03
CA PRO A 22 0.89 7.58 4.76
C PRO A 22 0.82 8.51 3.54
N LYS A 23 1.62 9.57 3.56
CA LYS A 23 1.76 10.48 2.42
C LYS A 23 2.48 9.77 1.26
N ASP A 24 1.98 9.94 0.04
CA ASP A 24 2.62 9.43 -1.18
C ASP A 24 3.80 10.35 -1.56
N PRO A 25 5.06 9.89 -1.43
CA PRO A 25 6.24 10.70 -1.76
C PRO A 25 6.47 10.83 -3.27
N LEU A 26 5.90 9.94 -4.08
CA LEU A 26 6.03 9.97 -5.54
C LEU A 26 5.07 11.00 -6.15
N ARG A 27 3.95 11.26 -5.49
CA ARG A 27 2.91 12.19 -5.96
C ARG A 27 2.57 13.20 -4.85
N PRO A 28 3.46 14.17 -4.57
CA PRO A 28 3.25 15.13 -3.49
C PRO A 28 1.95 15.94 -3.64
N ASN A 29 1.54 16.23 -4.88
CA ASN A 29 0.36 17.04 -5.18
C ASN A 29 -0.98 16.30 -5.08
N VAL A 30 -0.98 14.96 -5.00
CA VAL A 30 -2.20 14.15 -5.01
C VAL A 30 -2.12 13.12 -3.88
N GLN A 31 -2.77 13.43 -2.76
CA GLN A 31 -2.74 12.60 -1.55
C GLN A 31 -4.07 11.88 -1.37
N PHE A 32 -4.05 10.55 -1.40
CA PHE A 32 -5.26 9.71 -1.31
C PHE A 32 -6.12 10.03 -0.08
N GLY A 33 -5.51 10.13 1.11
CA GLY A 33 -6.23 10.48 2.34
C GLY A 33 -6.97 11.81 2.23
N SER A 34 -6.34 12.84 1.64
CA SER A 34 -6.96 14.16 1.49
C SER A 34 -8.18 14.16 0.56
N VAL A 35 -8.16 13.34 -0.49
CA VAL A 35 -9.30 13.19 -1.41
C VAL A 35 -10.46 12.53 -0.68
N LEU A 36 -10.21 11.47 0.08
CA LEU A 36 -11.25 10.81 0.88
C LEU A 36 -11.86 11.75 1.93
N THR A 37 -11.02 12.49 2.66
CA THR A 37 -11.48 13.47 3.64
C THR A 37 -12.39 14.51 2.98
N LYS A 38 -11.97 15.08 1.85
CA LYS A 38 -12.77 16.06 1.10
C LYS A 38 -14.11 15.49 0.66
N LEU A 39 -14.12 14.31 0.05
CA LEU A 39 -15.36 13.68 -0.43
C LEU A 39 -16.36 13.43 0.71
N VAL A 40 -15.88 12.95 1.86
CA VAL A 40 -16.73 12.68 3.03
C VAL A 40 -17.25 13.99 3.64
N GLU A 41 -16.42 15.03 3.70
CA GLU A 41 -16.83 16.35 4.19
C GLU A 41 -17.82 17.03 3.25
N GLU A 42 -17.57 17.03 1.95
CA GLU A 42 -18.48 17.57 0.94
C GLU A 42 -19.84 16.89 1.01
N ARG A 43 -19.86 15.55 1.09
CA ARG A 43 -21.11 14.80 1.27
C ARG A 43 -21.83 15.19 2.56
N SER A 44 -21.10 15.34 3.66
CA SER A 44 -21.68 15.73 4.95
C SER A 44 -22.28 17.13 4.88
N ARG A 45 -21.59 18.09 4.27
CA ARG A 45 -22.06 19.47 4.09
C ARG A 45 -23.32 19.53 3.22
N SER A 46 -23.39 18.79 2.12
CA SER A 46 -24.60 18.79 1.27
C SER A 46 -25.83 18.20 1.97
N VAL A 47 -25.63 17.24 2.89
CA VAL A 47 -26.71 16.71 3.74
C VAL A 47 -27.13 17.73 4.80
N GLU A 48 -26.18 18.40 5.46
CA GLU A 48 -26.44 19.42 6.48
C GLU A 48 -27.08 20.70 5.90
N SER A 49 -26.70 21.08 4.68
CA SER A 49 -27.19 22.29 4.00
C SER A 49 -28.58 22.12 3.38
N GLY A 50 -29.16 20.92 3.45
CA GLY A 50 -30.50 20.63 2.92
C GLY A 50 -30.58 20.57 1.38
N GLU A 51 -29.46 20.65 0.66
CA GLU A 51 -29.40 20.47 -0.80
C GLU A 51 -29.89 19.07 -1.21
N ILE A 52 -29.62 18.07 -0.36
CA ILE A 52 -30.18 16.73 -0.49
C ILE A 52 -31.41 16.65 0.42
N SER A 53 -32.60 16.83 -0.17
CA SER A 53 -33.84 16.67 0.57
C SER A 53 -33.97 15.24 1.12
N GLY A 54 -34.06 15.09 2.44
CA GLY A 54 -34.28 13.79 3.11
C GLY A 54 -33.18 13.31 4.05
N GLY A 55 -32.10 14.09 4.27
CA GLY A 55 -31.05 13.73 5.22
C GLY A 55 -30.22 12.52 4.76
N TRP A 56 -29.61 11.81 5.72
CA TRP A 56 -28.89 10.56 5.44
C TRP A 56 -29.88 9.45 5.08
N LYS A 57 -29.77 8.92 3.85
CA LYS A 57 -30.56 7.78 3.38
C LYS A 57 -29.86 6.46 3.70
N ASP A 58 -30.61 5.37 3.71
CA ASP A 58 -30.05 4.03 3.96
C ASP A 58 -28.99 3.64 2.92
N ASP A 59 -29.16 4.05 1.66
CA ASP A 59 -28.15 3.84 0.62
C ASP A 59 -26.83 4.58 0.91
N ASP A 60 -26.90 5.78 1.47
CA ASP A 60 -25.71 6.57 1.83
C ASP A 60 -24.96 5.91 2.98
N VAL A 61 -25.71 5.43 3.97
CA VAL A 61 -25.17 4.65 5.07
C VAL A 61 -24.46 3.40 4.55
N ARG A 62 -25.06 2.67 3.60
CA ARG A 62 -24.44 1.47 3.00
C ARG A 62 -23.11 1.78 2.30
N VAL A 63 -23.03 2.92 1.62
CA VAL A 63 -21.78 3.37 0.98
C VAL A 63 -20.70 3.68 2.02
N LEU A 64 -21.07 4.40 3.10
CA LEU A 64 -20.15 4.69 4.19
C LEU A 64 -19.65 3.42 4.89
N GLU A 65 -20.54 2.46 5.14
CA GLU A 65 -20.18 1.16 5.70
C GLU A 65 -19.20 0.41 4.81
N GLY A 66 -19.48 0.35 3.50
CA GLY A 66 -18.58 -0.25 2.52
C GLY A 66 -17.20 0.41 2.50
N LEU A 67 -17.15 1.75 2.60
CA LEU A 67 -15.90 2.51 2.67
C LEU A 67 -15.13 2.19 3.96
N THR A 68 -15.78 2.20 5.12
CA THR A 68 -15.16 1.83 6.39
C THR A 68 -14.60 0.40 6.36
N GLN A 69 -15.37 -0.56 5.85
CA GLN A 69 -14.90 -1.95 5.70
C GLN A 69 -13.71 -2.04 4.73
N GLY A 70 -13.70 -1.25 3.67
CA GLY A 70 -12.58 -1.16 2.73
C GLY A 70 -11.32 -0.63 3.41
N LEU A 71 -11.45 0.44 4.19
CA LEU A 71 -10.35 1.02 4.96
C LEU A 71 -9.81 0.07 6.04
N ASP A 72 -10.68 -0.63 6.76
CA ASP A 72 -10.28 -1.66 7.74
C ASP A 72 -9.45 -2.78 7.08
N LYS A 73 -9.86 -3.23 5.89
CA LYS A 73 -9.13 -4.25 5.13
C LYS A 73 -7.78 -3.74 4.63
N LEU A 74 -7.69 -2.46 4.28
CA LEU A 74 -6.45 -1.82 3.87
C LEU A 74 -5.48 -1.68 5.04
N GLU A 75 -5.94 -1.17 6.18
CA GLU A 75 -5.15 -0.98 7.41
C GLU A 75 -4.61 -2.33 7.94
N SER A 76 -5.44 -3.36 7.94
CA SER A 76 -5.05 -4.70 8.41
C SER A 76 -4.16 -5.49 7.42
N ASN A 77 -3.85 -4.91 6.24
CA ASN A 77 -3.18 -5.58 5.12
C ASN A 77 -3.87 -6.92 4.76
N HIS A 78 -5.19 -6.98 4.84
CA HIS A 78 -5.97 -8.21 4.73
C HIS A 78 -5.65 -9.01 3.45
N TRP A 79 -5.63 -8.33 2.30
CA TRP A 79 -5.42 -8.99 1.02
C TRP A 79 -4.01 -9.51 0.81
N ARG A 80 -3.00 -8.82 1.37
CA ARG A 80 -1.61 -9.30 1.35
C ARG A 80 -1.46 -10.60 2.15
N LYS A 81 -2.17 -10.72 3.27
CA LYS A 81 -2.19 -11.93 4.10
C LYS A 81 -2.96 -13.06 3.43
N LYS A 82 -4.10 -12.75 2.81
CA LYS A 82 -4.97 -13.73 2.14
C LYS A 82 -4.35 -14.28 0.85
N TYR A 83 -3.65 -13.44 0.09
CA TYR A 83 -3.03 -13.79 -1.17
C TYR A 83 -1.54 -13.43 -1.13
N PRO A 84 -0.70 -14.21 -0.44
CA PRO A 84 0.73 -13.95 -0.40
C PRO A 84 1.33 -14.07 -1.81
N PHE A 85 2.18 -13.11 -2.18
CA PHE A 85 2.80 -13.09 -3.50
C PHE A 85 3.83 -14.20 -3.64
N SER A 86 3.83 -14.86 -4.81
CA SER A 86 4.85 -15.84 -5.13
C SER A 86 6.19 -15.17 -5.44
N ARG A 87 7.30 -15.89 -5.22
CA ARG A 87 8.63 -15.41 -5.59
C ARG A 87 8.78 -15.10 -7.07
N LYS A 88 8.14 -15.88 -7.94
CA LYS A 88 8.13 -15.64 -9.39
C LYS A 88 7.42 -14.32 -9.76
N THR A 89 6.44 -13.92 -8.96
CA THR A 89 5.73 -12.65 -9.13
C THR A 89 6.58 -11.47 -8.65
N LEU A 90 7.22 -11.58 -7.49
CA LEU A 90 8.02 -10.49 -6.91
C LEU A 90 9.44 -10.37 -7.49
N VAL A 91 9.93 -11.40 -8.17
CA VAL A 91 11.24 -11.43 -8.83
C VAL A 91 11.03 -12.01 -10.23
N PRO A 92 10.56 -11.19 -11.20
CA PRO A 92 10.27 -11.69 -12.54
C PRO A 92 11.56 -12.03 -13.27
N SER A 93 11.58 -13.15 -14.00
CA SER A 93 12.81 -13.68 -14.63
C SER A 93 13.49 -12.70 -15.58
N TYR A 94 12.72 -11.88 -16.30
CA TYR A 94 13.26 -10.92 -17.27
C TYR A 94 13.86 -9.67 -16.62
N LYS A 95 13.44 -9.31 -15.39
CA LYS A 95 13.94 -8.17 -14.60
C LYS A 95 13.88 -8.45 -13.09
N PRO A 96 14.81 -9.25 -12.54
CA PRO A 96 14.81 -9.60 -11.12
C PRO A 96 14.84 -8.38 -10.18
N ALA A 97 15.48 -7.30 -10.61
CA ALA A 97 15.60 -6.04 -9.89
C ALA A 97 14.36 -5.12 -9.91
N TYR A 98 13.29 -5.48 -10.62
CA TYR A 98 12.20 -4.55 -10.91
C TYR A 98 11.56 -3.93 -9.65
N TYR A 99 11.05 -4.75 -8.73
CA TYR A 99 10.37 -4.26 -7.53
C TYR A 99 11.33 -3.62 -6.52
N TYR A 100 12.59 -4.07 -6.49
CA TYR A 100 13.64 -3.45 -5.68
C TYR A 100 13.94 -2.01 -6.11
N ARG A 101 13.97 -1.75 -7.42
CA ARG A 101 14.16 -0.40 -7.95
C ARG A 101 12.99 0.51 -7.61
N ILE A 102 11.76 0.00 -7.56
CA ILE A 102 10.59 0.76 -7.11
C ILE A 102 10.75 1.15 -5.64
N GLY A 103 11.13 0.20 -4.77
CA GLY A 103 11.40 0.50 -3.36
C GLY A 103 12.48 1.57 -3.17
N ASP A 104 13.62 1.42 -3.87
CA ASP A 104 14.70 2.42 -3.84
C ASP A 104 14.24 3.79 -4.36
N ALA A 105 13.40 3.84 -5.40
CA ALA A 105 12.83 5.09 -5.89
C ALA A 105 11.93 5.77 -4.84
N ILE A 106 11.13 5.00 -4.09
CA ILE A 106 10.30 5.52 -3.00
C ILE A 106 11.18 6.08 -1.87
N ASP A 107 12.19 5.33 -1.43
CA ASP A 107 13.11 5.74 -0.35
C ASP A 107 13.85 7.05 -0.70
N ARG A 108 14.22 7.22 -1.97
CA ARG A 108 14.86 8.44 -2.47
C ARG A 108 13.88 9.60 -2.59
N ALA A 109 12.66 9.34 -3.05
CA ALA A 109 11.61 10.35 -3.09
C ALA A 109 11.30 10.89 -1.69
N GLN A 110 11.27 10.04 -0.67
CA GLN A 110 11.13 10.46 0.73
C GLN A 110 12.27 11.38 1.19
N ARG A 111 13.49 11.16 0.69
CA ARG A 111 14.67 12.01 0.94
C ARG A 111 14.72 13.27 0.07
N ASN A 112 13.71 13.53 -0.77
CA ASN A 112 13.70 14.61 -1.77
C ASN A 112 14.86 14.52 -2.78
N GLU A 113 15.42 13.32 -3.00
CA GLU A 113 16.48 13.09 -3.97
C GLU A 113 15.89 12.90 -5.37
N LYS A 114 16.14 13.84 -6.28
CA LYS A 114 15.72 13.73 -7.68
C LYS A 114 16.73 12.92 -8.48
N LYS A 115 16.31 11.81 -9.08
CA LYS A 115 17.17 11.08 -10.03
C LYS A 115 17.22 11.82 -11.37
N PRO A 116 18.39 11.93 -12.00
CA PRO A 116 18.47 12.26 -13.41
C PRO A 116 17.81 11.15 -14.24
N TRP A 117 16.89 11.52 -15.14
CA TRP A 117 16.12 10.59 -15.98
C TRP A 117 16.99 9.58 -16.76
N TRP A 118 18.19 9.99 -17.16
CA TRP A 118 19.13 9.16 -17.89
C TRP A 118 19.66 7.96 -17.07
N ARG A 119 19.81 8.10 -15.75
CA ARG A 119 20.23 6.96 -14.89
C ARG A 119 19.17 5.87 -14.82
N THR A 120 17.89 6.28 -14.80
CA THR A 120 16.74 5.38 -14.83
C THR A 120 16.56 4.74 -16.21
N PHE A 121 16.77 5.51 -17.29
CA PHE A 121 16.64 5.06 -18.68
C PHE A 121 17.71 4.03 -19.07
N PHE A 122 18.99 4.26 -18.72
CA PHE A 122 20.11 3.39 -19.11
C PHE A 122 20.37 2.23 -18.15
N GLY A 123 19.61 2.10 -17.06
CA GLY A 123 19.74 0.95 -16.14
C GLY A 123 21.10 0.83 -15.45
N LEU A 124 21.89 1.91 -15.39
CA LEU A 124 23.27 1.96 -14.88
C LEU A 124 23.39 1.66 -13.36
N GLU A 125 22.26 1.48 -12.66
CA GLU A 125 22.21 1.17 -11.22
C GLU A 125 22.22 -0.34 -10.89
N GLY A 126 22.21 -1.23 -11.90
CA GLY A 126 21.95 -2.67 -11.71
C GLY A 126 23.10 -3.53 -11.17
N ALA A 127 24.36 -3.15 -11.39
CA ALA A 127 25.49 -4.07 -11.21
C ALA A 127 25.61 -4.65 -9.79
N GLY A 128 25.44 -3.82 -8.74
CA GLY A 128 25.46 -4.30 -7.35
C GLY A 128 24.11 -4.77 -6.83
N LEU A 129 22.99 -4.36 -7.45
CA LEU A 129 21.66 -4.76 -7.00
C LEU A 129 21.37 -6.21 -7.40
N ASP A 130 21.78 -6.62 -8.60
CA ASP A 130 21.57 -7.98 -9.11
C ASP A 130 22.34 -9.02 -8.28
N GLU A 131 23.53 -8.69 -7.77
CA GLU A 131 24.28 -9.54 -6.86
C GLU A 131 23.60 -9.68 -5.50
N ARG A 132 23.09 -8.59 -4.93
CA ARG A 132 22.35 -8.59 -3.66
C ARG A 132 21.00 -9.31 -3.76
N ILE A 133 20.39 -9.30 -4.95
CA ILE A 133 19.21 -10.10 -5.24
C ILE A 133 19.59 -11.58 -5.36
N LYS A 134 20.72 -11.91 -5.99
CA LYS A 134 21.20 -13.30 -6.05
C LYS A 134 21.56 -13.84 -4.68
N SER A 135 22.16 -13.05 -3.79
CA SER A 135 22.46 -13.45 -2.40
C SER A 135 21.21 -13.60 -1.53
N GLY A 136 20.06 -13.05 -1.95
CA GLY A 136 18.83 -13.08 -1.17
C GLY A 136 18.79 -12.06 -0.03
N GLU A 137 19.81 -11.19 0.07
CA GLU A 137 19.92 -10.13 1.09
C GLU A 137 18.73 -9.17 1.09
N LEU A 138 18.09 -8.99 -0.07
CA LEU A 138 16.98 -8.06 -0.22
C LEU A 138 15.60 -8.73 -0.12
N ASP A 139 15.51 -10.06 -0.01
CA ASP A 139 14.24 -10.80 -0.08
C ASP A 139 13.23 -10.29 1.00
N GLU A 140 13.71 -9.89 2.18
CA GLU A 140 12.86 -9.29 3.23
C GLU A 140 12.24 -7.94 2.84
N ARG A 141 12.94 -7.13 2.04
CA ARG A 141 12.47 -5.78 1.65
C ARG A 141 11.22 -5.83 0.78
N ILE A 142 11.06 -6.90 0.00
CA ILE A 142 9.87 -7.14 -0.81
C ILE A 142 8.89 -8.13 -0.14
N GLY A 143 9.17 -8.51 1.11
CA GLY A 143 8.33 -9.41 1.90
C GLY A 143 8.36 -10.86 1.44
N LEU A 144 9.46 -11.30 0.82
CA LEU A 144 9.71 -12.72 0.60
C LEU A 144 10.22 -13.37 1.88
N PRO A 145 9.83 -14.63 2.15
CA PRO A 145 10.46 -15.40 3.21
C PRO A 145 11.95 -15.61 2.91
N PRO A 146 12.81 -15.71 3.93
CA PRO A 146 14.22 -16.03 3.74
C PRO A 146 14.36 -17.34 2.98
N ARG A 147 15.35 -17.40 2.09
CA ARG A 147 15.64 -18.64 1.36
C ARG A 147 16.01 -19.71 2.38
N LYS A 148 15.36 -20.87 2.28
CA LYS A 148 15.89 -22.07 2.92
C LYS A 148 17.29 -22.26 2.36
N THR A 149 18.30 -22.07 3.19
CA THR A 149 19.65 -22.44 2.83
C THR A 149 19.64 -23.95 2.66
N ASP A 150 20.01 -24.43 1.47
CA ASP A 150 20.33 -25.83 1.26
C ASP A 150 21.64 -26.13 2.00
N SER A 151 21.57 -26.19 3.34
CA SER A 151 22.68 -26.50 4.22
C SER A 151 22.19 -27.36 5.38
N ALA A 152 21.69 -28.53 5.04
CA ALA A 152 21.82 -29.72 5.86
C ALA A 152 21.73 -30.92 4.92
N ALA A 153 22.79 -31.13 4.13
CA ALA A 153 23.05 -32.48 3.65
C ALA A 153 23.24 -33.35 4.91
N PRO A 154 22.48 -34.44 5.11
CA PRO A 154 22.81 -35.39 6.15
C PRO A 154 24.18 -35.95 5.81
N SER A 155 25.18 -35.64 6.63
CA SER A 155 26.49 -36.29 6.59
C SER A 155 26.24 -37.79 6.73
N SER A 156 26.28 -38.52 5.61
CA SER A 156 26.33 -39.96 5.60
C SER A 156 27.65 -40.38 6.23
N SER A 157 27.63 -40.64 7.53
CA SER A 157 28.69 -41.35 8.22
C SER A 157 28.65 -42.80 7.74
N LEU A 158 29.49 -43.11 6.75
CA LEU A 158 29.99 -44.45 6.51
C LEU A 158 31.00 -44.77 7.62
N SER A 159 30.61 -45.63 8.56
CA SER A 159 31.50 -46.46 9.38
C SER A 159 30.69 -47.65 9.90
#